data_AF-A0A484LQM6-F1
#
_entry.id   AF-A0A484LQM6-F1
#
_cell.length_a   1.000
_cell.length_b   1.000
_cell.length_c   1.000
_cell.angle_alpha   90.00
_cell.angle_beta   90.00
_cell.angle_gamma   90.00
#
_symmetry.space_group_name_H-M   'P 1'
#
loop_
_entity.id
_entity.type
_entity.pdbx_description
1 polymer ?
#
loop_
_entity_poly.entity_id
_entity_poly.type
_entity_poly.pdbx_seq_one_letter_code
_entity_poly.pdbx_strand_id
1 'polypeptide(L)'
;MRTESFKRAILILQKKLASQARDCINEISSLCLIEVFLEAELLFNIKEHDLVPPHQLLTTAEKKKLLAKYTVSESQVFPFSYM
;
A
#
# COMPACT_ATOMS: atom_id res chain seq x y z
N MET A 1 6.24 13.65 24.10
CA MET A 1 5.33 13.53 22.95
C MET A 1 4.14 12.71 23.41
N ARG A 2 2.99 13.37 23.51
CA ARG A 2 1.79 12.88 24.19
C ARG A 2 1.19 11.73 23.36
N THR A 3 0.76 10.71 24.07
CA THR A 3 0.25 9.39 23.64
C THR A 3 -0.95 9.48 22.71
N GLU A 4 -0.75 9.79 21.43
CA GLU A 4 -1.73 9.52 20.38
C GLU A 4 -1.39 8.14 19.81
N SER A 5 -2.28 7.16 19.98
CA SER A 5 -2.13 5.83 19.41
C SER A 5 -2.45 5.86 17.91
N PHE A 6 -1.51 6.36 17.12
CA PHE A 6 -1.62 6.31 15.66
C PHE A 6 -1.41 4.87 15.17
N LYS A 7 -2.38 4.38 14.40
CA LYS A 7 -2.32 3.03 13.80
C LYS A 7 -1.54 2.99 12.48
N ARG A 8 -1.35 4.16 11.87
CA ARG A 8 -0.71 4.33 10.56
C ARG A 8 0.17 5.57 10.56
N ALA A 9 1.33 5.47 9.91
CA ALA A 9 2.24 6.59 9.70
C ALA A 9 2.83 6.54 8.28
N ILE A 10 3.13 7.71 7.73
CA ILE A 10 3.77 7.86 6.43
C ILE A 10 5.14 8.50 6.66
N LEU A 11 6.20 7.85 6.18
CA LEU A 11 7.59 8.31 6.27
C LEU A 11 8.11 8.68 4.89
N ILE A 12 8.48 9.95 4.70
CA ILE A 12 9.01 10.46 3.43
C ILE A 12 10.52 10.65 3.56
N LEU A 13 11.29 10.10 2.62
CA LEU A 13 12.75 10.10 2.67
C LEU A 13 13.37 10.63 1.37
N GLN A 14 14.49 11.35 1.49
CA GLN A 14 15.22 11.83 0.31
C GLN A 14 16.09 10.75 -0.34
N LYS A 15 16.51 9.74 0.45
CA LYS A 15 17.38 8.63 0.02
C LYS A 15 16.83 7.31 0.54
N LYS A 16 17.19 6.22 -0.13
CA LYS A 16 16.80 4.87 0.28
C LYS A 16 17.27 4.58 1.70
N LEU A 17 16.40 3.97 2.51
CA LEU A 17 16.76 3.44 3.82
C LEU A 17 17.90 2.44 3.72
N ALA A 18 18.78 2.48 4.72
CA ALA A 18 19.68 1.38 5.01
C ALA A 18 18.87 0.12 5.35
N SER A 19 19.40 -1.07 5.03
CA SER A 19 18.76 -2.36 5.31
C SER A 19 18.34 -2.50 6.77
N GLN A 20 19.26 -2.18 7.68
CA GLN A 20 19.03 -2.25 9.13
C GLN A 20 17.81 -1.43 9.59
N ALA A 21 17.61 -0.26 9.00
CA ALA A 21 16.49 0.61 9.37
C ALA A 21 15.15 0.11 8.80
N ARG A 22 15.16 -0.64 7.69
CA ARG A 22 13.96 -1.35 7.21
C ARG A 22 13.58 -2.51 8.13
N ASP A 23 14.57 -3.23 8.64
CA ASP A 23 14.34 -4.33 9.58
C ASP A 23 13.65 -3.81 10.85
N CYS A 24 14.13 -2.70 11.41
CA CYS A 24 13.47 -2.07 12.57
C CYS A 24 12.04 -1.61 12.28
N ILE A 25 11.76 -1.08 11.09
CA ILE A 25 10.39 -0.69 10.70
C ILE A 25 9.49 -1.93 10.61
N ASN A 26 9.99 -3.04 10.07
CA ASN A 26 9.26 -4.29 10.01
C ASN A 26 8.96 -4.85 11.41
N GLU A 27 9.89 -4.73 12.38
CA GLU A 27 9.66 -5.12 13.77
C GLU A 27 8.54 -4.29 14.42
N ILE A 28 8.49 -2.98 14.14
CA ILE A 28 7.48 -2.05 14.67
C ILE A 28 6.12 -2.20 13.95
N SER A 29 6.09 -2.84 12.77
CA SER A 29 4.88 -3.01 11.95
C SER A 29 3.69 -3.65 12.69
N SER A 30 3.98 -4.47 13.70
CA SER A 30 2.97 -5.14 14.55
C SER A 30 2.14 -4.15 15.38
N LEU A 31 2.70 -2.99 15.71
CA LEU A 31 2.07 -1.96 16.54
C LEU A 31 1.53 -0.80 15.70
N CYS A 32 2.22 -0.46 14.61
CA CYS A 32 1.86 0.64 13.73
C CYS A 32 2.26 0.31 12.29
N LEU A 33 1.35 0.51 11.34
CA LEU A 33 1.65 0.33 9.93
C LEU A 33 2.36 1.59 9.41
N ILE A 34 3.65 1.45 9.05
CA ILE A 34 4.48 2.54 8.56
C ILE A 34 4.70 2.33 7.06
N GLU A 35 4.22 3.26 6.25
CA GLU A 35 4.48 3.29 4.80
C GLU A 35 5.64 4.22 4.52
N VAL A 36 6.64 3.74 3.77
CA VAL A 36 7.83 4.53 3.43
C VAL A 36 7.77 4.93 1.96
N PHE A 37 7.90 6.22 1.68
CA PHE A 37 7.96 6.78 0.33
C PHE A 37 9.26 7.56 0.13
N LEU A 38 9.78 7.56 -1.10
CA LEU A 38 10.85 8.48 -1.46
C LEU A 38 10.24 9.81 -1.90
N GLU A 39 10.89 10.91 -1.53
CA GLU A 39 10.52 12.26 -1.96
C GLU A 39 10.45 12.34 -3.49
N ALA A 40 11.40 11.72 -4.19
CA ALA A 40 11.45 11.66 -5.64
C ALA A 40 10.21 11.01 -6.28
N GLU A 41 9.55 10.08 -5.60
CA GLU A 41 8.35 9.38 -6.09
C GLU A 41 7.08 10.24 -5.90
N LEU A 42 7.10 11.15 -4.93
CA LEU A 42 5.97 12.02 -4.60
C LEU A 42 6.02 13.36 -5.34
N LEU A 43 7.08 13.64 -6.11
CA LEU A 43 7.21 14.86 -6.91
C LEU A 43 6.10 15.00 -7.96
N PHE A 44 5.58 13.87 -8.46
CA PHE A 44 4.50 13.84 -9.42
C PHE A 44 3.44 12.84 -8.99
N ASN A 45 2.18 13.25 -9.02
CA ASN A 45 1.06 12.36 -8.76
C ASN A 45 0.79 11.46 -9.96
N ILE A 46 1.30 10.23 -9.92
CA ILE A 46 1.15 9.25 -11.01
C ILE A 46 -0.32 8.92 -11.35
N LYS A 47 -1.28 9.22 -10.47
CA LYS A 47 -2.71 8.97 -10.71
C LYS A 47 -3.30 9.84 -11.81
N GLU A 48 -2.66 10.96 -12.14
CA GLU A 48 -3.11 11.89 -13.18
C GLU A 48 -2.49 11.59 -14.54
N HIS A 49 -1.63 10.56 -14.60
CA HIS A 49 -0.99 10.16 -15.84
C HIS A 49 -1.97 9.38 -16.74
N ASP A 50 -1.99 9.70 -18.03
CA ASP A 50 -2.92 9.10 -19.01
C ASP A 50 -2.79 7.56 -19.10
N LEU A 51 -1.58 7.04 -18.93
CA LEU A 51 -1.31 5.59 -18.91
C LEU A 51 -1.73 4.89 -17.62
N VAL A 52 -2.17 5.61 -16.58
CA VAL A 52 -2.57 5.03 -15.30
C VAL A 52 -4.10 5.17 -15.14
N PRO A 53 -4.86 4.07 -15.31
CA PRO A 53 -6.30 4.12 -15.11
C PRO A 53 -6.64 4.36 -13.62
N PRO A 54 -7.84 4.90 -13.32
CA PRO A 54 -8.29 5.06 -11.94
C PRO A 54 -8.51 3.71 -11.26
N HIS A 55 -7.92 3.52 -10.09
CA HIS A 55 -8.04 2.30 -9.29
C HIS A 55 -8.99 2.53 -8.11
N GLN A 56 -9.97 1.64 -7.91
CA GLN A 56 -10.91 1.69 -6.78
C GLN A 56 -10.72 0.49 -5.85
N LEU A 57 -10.71 0.75 -4.55
CA LEU A 57 -10.68 -0.30 -3.53
C LEU A 57 -12.06 -0.98 -3.44
N LEU A 58 -12.06 -2.30 -3.58
CA LEU A 58 -13.26 -3.12 -3.40
C LEU A 58 -13.41 -3.51 -1.92
N THR A 59 -14.64 -3.43 -1.41
CA THR A 59 -14.95 -4.00 -0.10
C THR A 59 -14.99 -5.53 -0.14
N THR A 60 -14.89 -6.18 1.03
CA THR A 60 -14.94 -7.65 1.12
C THR A 60 -16.26 -8.22 0.58
N ALA A 61 -17.37 -7.49 0.72
CA ALA A 61 -18.67 -7.90 0.19
C ALA A 61 -18.70 -7.85 -1.34
N GLU A 62 -18.18 -6.76 -1.93
CA GLU A 62 -18.08 -6.60 -3.39
C GLU A 62 -17.14 -7.62 -4.00
N LYS A 63 -16.00 -7.88 -3.35
CA LYS A 63 -15.05 -8.93 -3.76
C LYS A 63 -15.74 -10.29 -3.84
N LYS A 64 -16.46 -10.70 -2.79
CA LYS A 64 -17.21 -11.98 -2.78
C LYS A 64 -18.27 -12.05 -3.89
N LYS A 65 -18.99 -10.94 -4.12
CA LYS A 65 -19.99 -10.85 -5.19
C LYS A 65 -19.34 -11.01 -6.58
N LEU A 66 -18.18 -10.41 -6.80
CA LEU A 66 -17.40 -10.53 -8.04
C LEU A 66 -16.92 -11.97 -8.27
N LEU A 67 -16.32 -12.60 -7.25
CA LEU A 67 -15.87 -13.99 -7.32
C LEU A 67 -17.03 -14.95 -7.63
N ALA A 68 -18.18 -14.76 -6.98
CA ALA A 68 -19.38 -15.55 -7.23
C ALA A 68 -19.94 -15.31 -8.64
N LYS A 69 -20.02 -14.05 -9.09
CA LYS A 69 -20.54 -13.69 -10.43
C LYS A 69 -19.74 -14.33 -11.55
N TYR A 70 -18.41 -14.36 -11.42
CA TYR A 70 -17.54 -14.95 -12.44
C TYR A 70 -17.19 -16.42 -12.15
N THR A 71 -17.65 -16.97 -11.02
CA THR A 71 -17.34 -18.35 -10.57
C THR A 71 -15.83 -18.62 -10.58
N VAL A 72 -15.05 -17.62 -10.14
CA VAL A 72 -13.59 -17.68 -10.07
C VAL A 72 -13.11 -17.75 -8.63
N SER A 73 -12.00 -18.45 -8.42
CA SER A 73 -11.31 -18.52 -7.13
C SER A 73 -10.33 -17.34 -6.98
N GLU A 74 -10.01 -16.92 -5.75
CA GLU A 74 -9.09 -15.80 -5.52
C GLU A 74 -7.72 -15.99 -6.18
N SER A 75 -7.22 -17.23 -6.25
CA SER A 75 -5.95 -17.55 -6.90
C SER A 75 -5.97 -17.35 -8.42
N GLN A 76 -7.15 -17.25 -9.04
CA GLN A 76 -7.31 -17.04 -10.48
C GLN A 76 -7.46 -15.55 -10.83
N VAL A 77 -7.58 -14.68 -9.82
CA VAL A 77 -7.63 -13.23 -10.02
C VAL A 77 -6.21 -12.74 -10.28
N PHE A 78 -6.06 -11.84 -11.25
CA PHE A 78 -4.78 -11.23 -11.56
C PHE A 78 -4.19 -10.55 -10.30
N PRO A 79 -3.00 -10.95 -9.84
CA PRO A 79 -2.40 -10.32 -8.68
C PRO A 79 -2.00 -8.89 -9.04
N PHE A 80 -2.37 -7.92 -8.21
CA PHE A 80 -1.71 -6.61 -8.17
C PHE A 80 -0.31 -6.77 -7.57
N SER A 81 0.55 -7.50 -8.28
CA SER A 81 1.99 -7.57 -8.03
C SER A 81 2.59 -6.93 -9.27
N TYR A 82 3.47 -5.94 -9.11
CA TYR A 82 3.92 -4.97 -10.13
C TYR A 82 3.12 -3.65 -10.17
N MET A 83 3.24 -2.87 -9.09
CA MET A 83 3.75 -1.50 -9.18
C MET A 83 4.79 -1.32 -8.08
#